data_AF-G7ESQ3-F1
#
_entry.id   AF-G7ESQ3-F1
#
_cell.length_a   1.000
_cell.length_b   1.000
_cell.length_c   1.000
_cell.angle_alpha   90.00
_cell.angle_beta   90.00
_cell.angle_gamma   90.00
#
_symmetry.space_group_name_H-M   'P 1'
#
loop_
_entity.id
_entity.type
_entity.pdbx_description
1 polymer ?
#
loop_
_entity_poly.entity_id
_entity_poly.type
_entity_poly.pdbx_seq_one_letter_code
_entity_poly.pdbx_strand_id
1 'polypeptide(L)'
;MNSVMATLFCIALNTLAGIIVWRKIVAAQPQQGVILLEPNQFRFEGSGRQIQGVISNQSRLLGRSVWLYINGFSKNYWLIISANSVDEQSYARLKRATLEVINYAEGSK
;
A
#
# COMPACT_ATOMS: atom_id res chain seq x y z
N MET A 1 -10.33 37.67 23.82
CA MET A 1 -10.09 36.90 22.58
C MET A 1 -11.45 36.51 22.03
N ASN A 2 -11.90 37.10 20.92
CA ASN A 2 -13.24 36.85 20.38
C ASN A 2 -13.36 35.40 19.91
N SER A 3 -14.54 34.79 20.06
CA SER A 3 -14.81 33.40 19.65
C SER A 3 -14.36 33.11 18.22
N VAL A 4 -14.58 34.07 17.31
CA VAL A 4 -14.11 34.02 15.92
C VAL A 4 -12.59 33.86 15.80
N MET A 5 -11.81 34.59 16.60
CA MET A 5 -10.34 34.48 16.60
C MET A 5 -9.87 33.13 17.13
N ALA A 6 -10.55 32.58 18.14
CA ALA A 6 -10.26 31.25 18.66
C ALA A 6 -10.58 30.15 17.62
N THR A 7 -11.70 30.29 16.89
CA THR A 7 -12.06 29.35 15.81
C THR A 7 -11.03 29.38 14.69
N LEU A 8 -10.60 30.57 14.24
CA LEU A 8 -9.57 30.70 13.21
C LEU A 8 -8.23 30.09 13.65
N PHE A 9 -7.86 30.30 14.92
CA PHE A 9 -6.65 29.71 15.49
C PHE A 9 -6.71 28.17 15.54
N CYS A 10 -7.84 27.60 15.96
CA CYS A 10 -8.06 26.16 15.96
C CYS A 10 -8.00 25.56 14.54
N ILE A 11 -8.62 26.21 13.54
CA ILE A 11 -8.56 25.74 12.15
C ILE A 11 -7.11 25.74 11.68
N ALA A 12 -6.38 26.85 11.87
CA ALA A 12 -4.98 26.96 11.45
C ALA A 12 -4.08 25.87 12.09
N LEU A 13 -4.21 25.62 13.39
CA LEU A 13 -3.45 24.59 14.08
C LEU A 13 -3.78 23.18 13.59
N ASN A 14 -5.06 22.87 13.37
CA ASN A 14 -5.47 21.56 12.86
C ASN A 14 -5.01 21.35 11.41
N THR A 15 -5.05 22.39 10.57
CA THR A 15 -4.52 22.32 9.21
C THR A 15 -3.01 22.08 9.22
N LEU A 16 -2.26 22.79 10.08
CA LEU A 16 -0.81 22.58 10.23
C LEU A 16 -0.48 21.16 10.70
N ALA A 17 -1.20 20.66 11.71
CA ALA A 17 -1.04 19.28 12.19
C ALA A 17 -1.33 18.26 11.08
N GLY A 18 -2.42 18.46 10.33
CA GLY A 18 -2.77 17.63 9.17
C GLY A 18 -1.68 17.62 8.10
N ILE A 19 -1.12 18.77 7.76
CA ILE A 19 -0.02 18.89 6.79
C ILE A 19 1.22 18.15 7.31
N ILE A 20 1.58 18.28 8.59
CA ILE A 20 2.75 17.61 9.16
C ILE A 20 2.58 16.08 9.12
N VAL A 21 1.41 15.58 9.51
CA VAL A 21 1.10 14.15 9.48
C VAL A 21 1.11 13.63 8.04
N TRP A 22 0.49 14.35 7.10
CA TRP A 22 0.50 14.00 5.68
C TRP A 22 1.92 13.90 5.12
N ARG A 23 2.78 14.89 5.41
CA ARG A 23 4.18 14.87 4.95
C ARG A 23 4.95 13.69 5.54
N LYS A 24 4.72 13.34 6.81
CA LYS A 24 5.32 12.14 7.42
C LYS A 24 4.85 10.85 6.78
N ILE A 25 3.56 10.73 6.46
CA ILE A 25 3.01 9.57 5.77
C ILE A 25 3.63 9.44 4.37
N VAL A 26 3.66 10.52 3.60
CA VAL A 26 4.25 10.54 2.25
C VAL A 26 5.74 10.20 2.27
N ALA A 27 6.49 10.70 3.25
CA ALA A 27 7.91 10.38 3.40
C ALA A 27 8.17 8.91 3.82
N ALA A 28 7.25 8.30 4.57
CA ALA A 28 7.35 6.91 4.98
C ALA A 28 6.92 5.91 3.89
N GLN A 29 6.22 6.38 2.86
CA GLN A 29 5.84 5.57 1.71
C GLN A 29 7.01 5.48 0.72
N PRO A 30 7.44 4.27 0.34
CA PRO A 30 8.45 4.14 -0.70
C PRO A 30 7.87 4.65 -2.03
N GLN A 31 8.37 5.78 -2.53
CA GLN A 31 7.83 6.43 -3.73
C GLN A 31 8.17 5.68 -5.02
N GLN A 32 9.26 4.92 -5.02
CA GLN A 32 9.76 4.19 -6.18
C GLN A 32 10.41 2.89 -5.73
N GLY A 33 10.18 1.82 -6.49
CA GLY A 33 10.79 0.52 -6.26
C GLY A 33 10.39 -0.48 -7.34
N VAL A 34 11.13 -1.58 -7.41
CA VAL A 34 10.87 -2.68 -8.33
C VAL A 34 10.09 -3.77 -7.59
N ILE A 35 9.05 -4.27 -8.25
CA ILE A 35 8.31 -5.44 -7.80
C ILE A 35 8.83 -6.65 -8.57
N LEU A 36 9.33 -7.63 -7.82
CA LEU A 36 9.77 -8.91 -8.31
C LEU A 36 8.73 -9.95 -7.86
N LEU A 37 8.05 -10.53 -8.85
CA LEU A 37 7.11 -11.63 -8.65
C LEU A 37 7.84 -12.93 -8.94
N GLU A 38 8.17 -13.66 -7.88
CA GLU A 38 8.71 -15.02 -7.94
C GLU A 38 7.57 -16.03 -7.73
N PRO A 39 7.69 -17.29 -8.19
CA PRO A 39 6.59 -18.27 -8.20
C PRO A 39 5.85 -18.47 -6.88
N ASN A 40 6.51 -18.24 -5.73
CA ASN A 40 5.91 -18.33 -4.40
C ASN A 40 6.27 -17.15 -3.49
N GLN A 41 6.92 -16.12 -4.03
CA GLN A 41 7.43 -15.01 -3.24
C GLN A 41 7.18 -13.68 -3.95
N PHE A 42 6.81 -12.71 -3.15
CA PHE A 42 6.74 -11.32 -3.52
C PHE A 42 7.94 -10.60 -2.91
N ARG A 43 8.68 -9.88 -3.75
CA ARG A 43 9.76 -9.01 -3.31
C ARG A 43 9.55 -7.61 -3.86
N PHE A 44 9.55 -6.62 -2.97
CA PHE A 44 9.58 -5.21 -3.32
C PHE A 44 10.94 -4.65 -2.90
N GLU A 45 11.64 -4.03 -3.85
CA GLU A 45 12.93 -3.38 -3.63
C GLU A 45 12.78 -1.90 -3.95
N GLY A 46 12.61 -1.08 -2.92
CA GLY A 46 12.64 0.37 -3.02
C GLY A 46 13.90 0.95 -2.39
N SER A 47 14.24 2.19 -2.77
CA SER A 47 15.45 2.91 -2.35
C SER A 47 15.65 3.05 -0.83
N GLY A 48 14.59 2.87 -0.02
CA GLY A 48 14.66 2.88 1.44
C GLY A 48 13.94 1.72 2.13
N ARG A 49 13.38 0.75 1.38
CA ARG A 49 12.61 -0.33 1.98
C ARG A 49 12.60 -1.56 1.09
N GLN A 50 13.07 -2.67 1.64
CA GLN A 50 12.93 -3.99 1.05
C GLN A 50 11.82 -4.73 1.79
N ILE A 51 10.89 -5.31 1.03
CA ILE A 51 9.82 -6.16 1.55
C ILE A 51 9.94 -7.49 0.84
N GLN A 52 10.01 -8.58 1.58
CA GLN A 52 9.97 -9.92 1.02
C GLN A 52 8.99 -10.76 1.82
N GLY A 53 8.22 -11.60 1.13
CA GLY A 53 7.35 -12.55 1.79
C GLY A 53 6.43 -13.24 0.80
N VAL A 54 5.44 -13.96 1.33
CA VAL A 54 4.48 -14.71 0.53
C VAL A 54 3.20 -13.90 0.42
N ILE A 55 2.66 -13.75 -0.79
CA ILE A 55 1.33 -13.13 -0.98
C ILE A 55 0.31 -14.01 -0.24
N SER A 56 -0.41 -13.41 0.69
CA SER A 56 -1.46 -14.09 1.44
C SER A 56 -2.78 -14.06 0.70
N ASN A 57 -3.63 -15.05 0.96
CA ASN A 57 -5.03 -15.10 0.53
C ASN A 57 -5.90 -13.97 1.12
N GLN A 58 -5.37 -13.22 2.09
CA GLN A 58 -5.98 -12.00 2.61
C GLN A 58 -5.84 -10.80 1.66
N SER A 59 -5.02 -10.91 0.61
CA SER A 59 -4.88 -9.89 -0.42
C SER A 59 -6.21 -9.64 -1.16
N ARG A 60 -6.39 -8.44 -1.71
CA ARG A 60 -7.64 -8.00 -2.33
C ARG A 60 -7.38 -7.23 -3.63
N LEU A 61 -8.31 -7.36 -4.57
CA LEU A 61 -8.39 -6.49 -5.73
C LEU A 61 -9.51 -5.47 -5.50
N LEU A 62 -9.16 -4.19 -5.46
CA LEU A 62 -10.11 -3.10 -5.22
C LEU A 62 -9.99 -2.06 -6.33
N GLY A 63 -10.99 -2.04 -7.22
CA GLY A 63 -11.02 -1.14 -8.37
C GLY A 63 -9.79 -1.33 -9.27
N ARG A 64 -9.02 -0.25 -9.45
CA ARG A 64 -7.76 -0.24 -10.22
C ARG A 64 -6.51 -0.43 -9.35
N SER A 65 -6.65 -1.03 -8.16
CA SER A 65 -5.55 -1.23 -7.22
C SER A 65 -5.50 -2.67 -6.71
N VAL A 66 -4.30 -3.15 -6.46
CA VAL A 66 -4.02 -4.43 -5.79
C VAL A 66 -3.57 -4.12 -4.36
N TRP A 67 -4.25 -4.73 -3.40
CA TRP A 67 -3.96 -4.63 -1.97
C TRP A 67 -3.33 -5.93 -1.54
N LEU A 68 -2.01 -5.93 -1.36
CA LEU A 68 -1.25 -7.10 -1.00
C LEU A 68 -1.10 -7.18 0.52
N TYR A 69 -1.50 -8.33 1.07
CA TYR A 69 -1.11 -8.73 2.40
C TYR A 69 0.05 -9.72 2.27
N ILE A 70 1.23 -9.34 2.76
CA ILE A 70 2.46 -10.12 2.59
C ILE A 70 2.81 -10.80 3.92
N ASN A 71 2.74 -12.12 3.95
CA ASN A 71 3.16 -12.92 5.09
C ASN A 71 4.67 -12.77 5.29
N GLY A 72 5.10 -12.34 6.48
CA GLY A 72 6.50 -12.00 6.77
C GLY A 72 6.78 -10.50 6.75
N PHE A 73 5.89 -9.69 6.20
CA PHE A 73 5.87 -8.26 6.42
C PHE A 73 5.14 -7.96 7.74
N SER A 74 5.43 -6.81 8.37
CA SER A 74 4.83 -6.46 9.67
C SER A 74 3.31 -6.64 9.62
N LYS A 75 2.74 -7.28 10.66
CA LYS A 75 1.32 -7.69 10.74
C LYS A 75 0.30 -6.59 10.43
N ASN A 76 0.71 -5.32 10.45
CA ASN A 76 -0.18 -4.17 10.32
C ASN A 76 -0.04 -3.38 9.00
N TYR A 77 0.83 -3.76 8.08
CA TYR A 77 1.03 -2.98 6.85
C TYR A 77 0.56 -3.73 5.60
N TRP A 78 -0.32 -3.07 4.85
CA TRP A 78 -0.76 -3.48 3.52
C TRP A 78 0.11 -2.78 2.48
N LEU A 79 0.52 -3.50 1.44
CA LEU A 79 1.15 -2.88 0.28
C LEU A 79 0.09 -2.64 -0.78
N ILE A 80 -0.19 -1.36 -1.07
CA ILE A 80 -1.20 -0.95 -2.04
C ILE A 80 -0.49 -0.51 -3.31
N ILE A 81 -0.78 -1.18 -4.42
CA ILE A 81 -0.21 -0.90 -5.73
C ILE A 81 -1.33 -0.48 -6.68
N SER A 82 -1.24 0.72 -7.23
CA SER A 82 -2.22 1.25 -8.19
C SER A 82 -1.82 0.91 -9.62
N ALA A 83 -2.80 0.67 -10.50
CA ALA A 83 -2.56 0.50 -11.93
C ALA A 83 -1.86 1.71 -12.58
N ASN A 84 -1.94 2.89 -11.97
CA ASN A 84 -1.27 4.09 -12.47
C ASN A 84 0.21 4.17 -12.05
N SER A 85 0.66 3.30 -11.13
CA SER A 85 2.03 3.28 -10.59
C SER A 85 2.95 2.24 -11.22
N VAL A 86 2.41 1.41 -12.13
CA VAL A 86 3.11 0.32 -12.81
C VAL A 86 2.65 0.25 -14.25
N ASP A 87 3.48 -0.28 -15.14
CA ASP A 87 3.06 -0.52 -16.52
C ASP A 87 1.93 -1.55 -16.60
N GLU A 88 1.16 -1.50 -17.69
CA GLU A 88 -0.06 -2.30 -17.85
C GLU A 88 0.23 -3.81 -17.82
N GLN A 89 1.36 -4.25 -18.37
CA GLN A 89 1.74 -5.66 -18.41
C GLN A 89 2.10 -6.16 -17.01
N SER A 90 2.91 -5.41 -16.26
CA SER A 90 3.26 -5.73 -14.88
C SER A 90 2.04 -5.72 -13.96
N TYR A 91 1.14 -4.74 -14.12
CA TYR A 91 -0.12 -4.71 -13.39
C TYR A 91 -0.99 -5.95 -13.69
N ALA A 92 -1.10 -6.35 -14.96
CA ALA A 92 -1.84 -7.56 -15.34
C ALA A 92 -1.22 -8.83 -14.75
N ARG A 93 0.12 -8.95 -14.72
CA ARG A 93 0.83 -10.07 -14.08
C ARG A 93 0.58 -10.10 -12.58
N LEU A 94 0.68 -8.96 -11.90
CA LEU A 94 0.43 -8.83 -10.47
C LEU A 94 -1.01 -9.20 -10.11
N LYS A 95 -1.98 -8.72 -10.90
CA LYS A 95 -3.40 -9.04 -10.73
C LYS A 95 -3.65 -10.55 -10.85
N ARG A 96 -3.05 -11.21 -11.84
CA ARG A 96 -3.17 -12.67 -12.02
C ARG A 96 -2.58 -13.44 -10.86
N ALA A 97 -1.35 -13.13 -10.44
CA ALA A 97 -0.70 -13.79 -9.31
C ALA A 97 -1.52 -13.64 -8.02
N THR A 98 -2.09 -12.45 -7.80
CA THR A 98 -2.94 -12.21 -6.62
C THR A 98 -4.24 -13.02 -6.69
N LEU A 99 -4.89 -13.09 -7.86
CA LEU A 99 -6.09 -13.89 -8.06
C LEU A 99 -5.84 -15.39 -7.87
N GLU A 100 -4.72 -15.89 -8.38
CA GLU A 100 -4.33 -17.29 -8.23
C GLU A 100 -4.21 -17.69 -6.76
N VAL A 101 -3.55 -16.86 -5.95
CA VAL A 101 -3.42 -17.08 -4.50
C VAL A 101 -4.78 -17.03 -3.78
N ILE A 102 -5.65 -16.08 -4.15
CA ILE A 102 -7.00 -15.97 -3.57
C ILE A 102 -7.82 -17.22 -3.91
N ASN A 103 -7.85 -17.61 -5.19
CA ASN A 103 -8.66 -18.73 -5.67
C ASN A 103 -8.14 -20.08 -5.16
N TYR A 104 -6.82 -20.27 -5.05
CA TYR A 104 -6.23 -21.48 -4.48
C TYR A 104 -6.69 -21.70 -3.03
N ALA A 105 -6.80 -20.63 -2.25
CA ALA A 105 -7.30 -20.71 -0.88
C ALA A 105 -8.82 -20.99 -0.79
N GLU A 106 -9.60 -20.54 -1.79
CA GLU A 106 -11.03 -20.82 -1.86
C GLU A 106 -11.32 -22.26 -2.30
N GLY A 107 -10.51 -22.82 -3.21
CA GLY A 107 -10.65 -24.20 -3.69
C GLY A 107 -10.03 -25.29 -2.80
N SER A 108 -9.25 -24.92 -1.78
CA SER A 108 -8.65 -25.84 -0.79
C SER A 108 -9.54 -26.09 0.43
N LYS A 109 -10.78 -25.59 0.44
CA LYS A 109 -11.81 -25.88 1.45
C LYS A 109 -12.75 -26.96 0.97
#